data_AF-A0A9E1W2D5-F1
#
_entry.id   AF-A0A9E1W2D5-F1
#
_cell.length_a   1.000
_cell.length_b   1.000
_cell.length_c   1.000
_cell.angle_alpha   90.00
_cell.angle_beta   90.00
_cell.angle_gamma   90.00
#
_symmetry.space_group_name_H-M   'P 1'
#
loop_
_entity.id
_entity.type
_entity.pdbx_description
1 polymer ?
#
loop_
_entity_poly.entity_id
_entity_poly.type
_entity_poly.pdbx_seq_one_letter_code
_entity_poly.pdbx_strand_id
1 'polypeptide(L)'
;MQRHQEDWISFGYKDNDLRVYFDYLTDFSCIIKEVRYGINDSPPVNLYVIPSCENIKNNKPLHLEIYRTIPPSTKRMSILLRYNDNTQSPVSFYDIKIID
;
A
#
# COMPACT_ATOMS: atom_id res chain seq x y z
N MET A 1 -5.02 10.61 -9.22
CA MET A 1 -4.63 9.92 -7.96
C MET A 1 -5.39 10.60 -6.84
N GLN A 2 -6.27 9.89 -6.15
CA GLN A 2 -6.98 10.42 -4.99
C GLN A 2 -6.28 9.92 -3.73
N ARG A 3 -5.86 10.83 -2.84
CA ARG A 3 -5.18 10.53 -1.58
C ARG A 3 -5.56 11.58 -0.54
N HIS A 4 -5.99 11.17 0.65
CA HIS A 4 -6.08 12.06 1.80
C HIS A 4 -4.72 12.13 2.51
N GLN A 5 -4.47 13.22 3.24
CA GLN A 5 -3.15 13.58 3.80
C GLN A 5 -2.56 12.53 4.77
N GLU A 6 -3.33 11.50 5.15
CA GLU A 6 -2.97 10.45 6.11
C GLU A 6 -3.12 9.02 5.55
N ASP A 7 -3.45 8.87 4.26
CA ASP A 7 -3.70 7.55 3.69
C ASP A 7 -2.39 6.80 3.37
N TRP A 8 -2.27 5.56 3.84
CA TRP A 8 -1.11 4.70 3.52
C TRP A 8 -1.00 4.33 2.05
N ILE A 9 -2.13 4.32 1.35
CA ILE A 9 -2.23 3.93 -0.05
C ILE A 9 -3.10 4.92 -0.81
N SER A 10 -2.99 4.89 -2.14
CA SER A 10 -3.93 5.62 -3.00
C SER A 10 -4.29 4.81 -4.23
N PHE A 11 -5.37 5.21 -4.90
CA PHE A 11 -5.87 4.52 -6.08
C PHE A 11 -5.78 5.40 -7.32
N GLY A 12 -5.63 4.75 -8.47
CA GLY A 12 -5.69 5.40 -9.77
C GLY A 12 -5.86 4.39 -10.89
N TYR A 13 -6.28 4.88 -12.05
CA TYR A 13 -6.35 4.11 -13.28
C TYR A 13 -5.16 4.45 -14.16
N LYS A 14 -4.59 3.43 -14.81
CA LYS A 14 -3.62 3.61 -15.91
C LYS A 14 -3.84 2.51 -16.94
N ASP A 15 -4.04 2.90 -18.19
CA ASP A 15 -4.29 1.97 -19.30
C ASP A 15 -5.48 1.01 -19.04
N ASN A 16 -6.56 1.53 -18.43
CA ASN A 16 -7.74 0.79 -17.94
C ASN A 16 -7.49 -0.16 -16.76
N ASP A 17 -6.26 -0.32 -16.29
CA ASP A 17 -5.97 -1.07 -15.07
C ASP A 17 -6.21 -0.20 -13.84
N LEU A 18 -7.03 -0.72 -12.91
CA LEU A 18 -7.10 -0.17 -11.57
C LEU A 18 -5.83 -0.54 -10.80
N ARG A 19 -5.17 0.48 -10.24
CA ARG A 19 -3.91 0.34 -9.51
C ARG A 19 -4.03 0.90 -8.11
N VAL A 20 -3.39 0.20 -7.18
CA VAL A 20 -3.06 0.72 -5.84
C VAL A 20 -1.61 1.18 -5.84
N TYR A 21 -1.34 2.32 -5.23
CA TYR A 21 -0.02 2.93 -5.08
C TYR A 21 0.38 2.92 -3.59
N PHE A 22 1.61 2.50 -3.33
CA PHE A 22 2.20 2.31 -1.99
C PHE A 22 3.33 3.31 -1.70
N ASP A 23 3.46 4.36 -2.51
CA ASP A 23 4.56 5.32 -2.44
C ASP A 23 4.71 5.95 -1.04
N TYR A 24 3.60 6.30 -0.40
CA TYR A 24 3.67 6.85 0.96
C TYR A 24 4.22 5.86 1.99
N LEU A 25 3.89 4.57 1.89
CA LEU A 25 4.47 3.54 2.77
C LEU A 25 5.99 3.46 2.62
N THR A 26 6.51 3.63 1.41
CA THR A 26 7.96 3.52 1.16
C THR A 26 8.76 4.59 1.90
N ASP A 27 8.20 5.78 2.09
CA ASP A 27 8.82 6.86 2.88
C ASP A 27 9.00 6.46 4.37
N PHE A 28 8.19 5.52 4.87
CA PHE A 28 8.23 5.01 6.25
C PHE A 28 8.88 3.61 6.37
N SER A 29 9.54 3.13 5.31
CA SER A 29 10.20 1.81 5.28
C SER A 29 11.20 1.55 6.42
N CYS A 30 11.78 2.58 7.02
CA CYS A 30 12.73 2.43 8.12
C CYS A 30 12.09 2.04 9.46
N ILE A 31 10.77 2.24 9.61
CA ILE A 31 10.04 1.90 10.83
C ILE A 31 9.05 0.74 10.62
N ILE A 32 8.66 0.49 9.37
CA ILE A 32 7.74 -0.58 8.99
C ILE A 32 8.53 -1.87 8.76
N LYS A 33 8.11 -2.93 9.48
CA LYS A 33 8.64 -4.29 9.32
C LYS A 33 7.88 -5.07 8.26
N GLU A 34 6.56 -4.89 8.21
CA GLU A 34 5.68 -5.67 7.35
C GLU A 34 4.43 -4.87 6.99
N VAL A 35 4.02 -4.94 5.72
CA VAL A 35 2.77 -4.39 5.23
C VAL A 35 1.91 -5.54 4.74
N ARG A 36 0.71 -5.69 5.32
CA ARG A 36 -0.29 -6.62 4.80
C ARG A 36 -1.52 -5.88 4.29
N TYR A 37 -2.13 -6.44 3.26
CA TYR A 37 -3.33 -5.87 2.65
C TYR A 37 -4.41 -6.91 2.36
N GLY A 38 -5.65 -6.46 2.40
CA GLY A 38 -6.85 -7.21 2.03
C GLY A 38 -7.58 -6.51 0.88
N ILE A 39 -8.37 -7.27 0.13
CA ILE A 39 -9.21 -6.77 -0.97
C ILE A 39 -10.67 -7.11 -0.64
N ASN A 40 -11.54 -6.11 -0.72
CA ASN A 40 -12.95 -6.18 -0.33
C ASN A 40 -13.08 -6.70 1.13
N ASP A 41 -13.85 -7.76 1.34
CA ASP A 41 -14.11 -8.34 2.66
C ASP A 41 -13.02 -9.33 3.10
N SER A 42 -11.97 -9.51 2.29
CA SER A 42 -10.87 -10.40 2.65
C SER A 42 -10.00 -9.79 3.76
N PRO A 43 -9.58 -10.58 4.76
CA PRO A 43 -8.66 -10.11 5.79
C PRO A 43 -7.31 -9.68 5.19
N PRO A 44 -6.56 -8.78 5.85
CA PRO A 44 -5.27 -8.30 5.36
C PRO A 44 -4.18 -9.35 5.56
N VAL A 45 -4.18 -10.38 4.71
CA VAL A 45 -3.22 -11.48 4.75
C VAL A 45 -2.21 -11.43 3.60
N ASN A 46 -2.46 -10.65 2.55
CA ASN A 46 -1.54 -10.54 1.42
C ASN A 46 -0.34 -9.68 1.80
N LEU A 47 0.87 -10.14 1.49
CA LEU A 47 2.10 -9.42 1.79
C LEU A 47 2.42 -8.41 0.68
N TYR A 48 2.66 -7.17 1.07
CA TYR A 48 3.39 -6.20 0.28
C TYR A 48 4.83 -6.14 0.80
N VAL A 49 5.78 -6.54 -0.06
CA VAL A 49 7.20 -6.51 0.29
C VAL A 49 7.68 -5.08 0.12
N ILE A 50 7.67 -4.33 1.22
CA ILE A 50 8.18 -2.97 1.23
C ILE A 50 9.68 -2.99 0.91
N PRO A 51 10.17 -2.09 0.05
CA PRO A 51 11.60 -1.94 -0.17
C PRO A 51 12.35 -1.63 1.13
N SER A 52 13.57 -2.14 1.27
CA SER A 52 14.37 -1.87 2.46
C SER A 52 14.73 -0.39 2.57
N CYS A 53 14.73 0.12 3.80
CA CYS A 53 15.16 1.49 4.14
C CYS A 53 16.53 1.84 3.54
N GLU A 54 17.49 0.90 3.56
CA GLU A 54 18.82 1.11 2.99
C GLU A 54 18.80 1.25 1.46
N ASN A 55 17.93 0.48 0.77
CA ASN A 55 17.80 0.59 -0.68
C ASN A 55 17.23 1.95 -1.08
N ILE A 56 16.22 2.43 -0.34
CA ILE A 56 15.62 3.75 -0.56
C ILE A 56 16.65 4.86 -0.29
N LYS A 57 17.36 4.82 0.85
CA LYS A 57 18.39 5.83 1.20
C LYS A 57 19.51 5.94 0.18
N ASN A 58 19.92 4.81 -0.40
CA ASN A 58 21.02 4.77 -1.36
C ASN A 58 20.56 5.00 -2.81
N ASN A 59 19.30 5.41 -3.05
CA ASN A 59 18.69 5.55 -4.37
C ASN A 59 18.95 4.34 -5.27
N LYS A 60 19.05 3.14 -4.69
CA LYS A 60 19.30 1.93 -5.48
C LYS A 60 18.03 1.63 -6.26
N PRO A 61 18.10 1.50 -7.60
CA PRO A 61 16.96 1.11 -8.42
C PRO A 61 16.75 -0.41 -8.28
N LEU A 62 16.51 -0.90 -7.07
CA LEU A 62 15.99 -2.24 -6.87
C LEU A 62 14.51 -2.15 -7.12
N HIS A 63 14.04 -2.62 -8.29
CA HIS A 63 12.63 -2.74 -8.71
C HIS A 63 11.62 -2.43 -7.60
N LEU A 64 11.44 -1.14 -7.32
CA LEU A 64 10.60 -0.69 -6.23
C LEU A 64 9.19 -0.87 -6.76
N GLU A 65 8.53 -1.94 -6.32
CA GLU A 65 7.13 -2.17 -6.66
C GLU A 65 6.29 -1.13 -5.90
N ILE A 66 6.22 0.10 -6.42
CA ILE A 66 5.47 1.20 -5.80
C ILE A 66 3.97 1.16 -6.12
N TYR A 67 3.55 0.21 -6.97
CA TYR A 67 2.16 0.00 -7.31
C TYR A 67 1.87 -1.46 -7.65
N ARG A 68 0.59 -1.86 -7.54
CA ARG A 68 0.06 -3.13 -8.04
C ARG A 68 -1.20 -2.90 -8.85
N THR A 69 -1.34 -3.64 -9.94
CA THR A 69 -2.66 -3.82 -10.58
C THR A 69 -3.51 -4.68 -9.66
N ILE A 70 -4.74 -4.23 -9.41
CA ILE A 70 -5.72 -4.93 -8.57
C ILE A 70 -6.98 -5.24 -9.39
N PRO A 71 -7.79 -6.23 -8.99
CA PRO A 71 -9.02 -6.54 -9.70
C PRO A 71 -9.89 -5.29 -9.88
N PRO A 72 -10.45 -5.03 -11.07
CA PRO A 72 -11.28 -3.86 -11.32
C PRO A 72 -12.58 -3.85 -10.49
N SER A 73 -12.99 -5.00 -9.95
CA SER A 73 -14.12 -5.15 -9.02
C SER A 73 -13.78 -4.81 -7.57
N THR A 74 -12.56 -4.33 -7.28
CA THR A 74 -12.17 -3.91 -5.94
C THR A 74 -12.99 -2.68 -5.53
N LYS A 75 -13.66 -2.75 -4.38
CA LYS A 75 -14.42 -1.65 -3.78
C LYS A 75 -13.70 -1.04 -2.60
N ARG A 76 -12.89 -1.85 -1.90
CA ARG A 76 -12.18 -1.47 -0.69
C ARG A 76 -10.87 -2.23 -0.59
N MET A 77 -9.87 -1.61 0.01
CA MET A 77 -8.70 -2.30 0.53
C MET A 77 -8.53 -2.07 2.02
N SER A 78 -7.99 -3.06 2.72
CA SER A 78 -7.57 -2.94 4.12
C SER A 78 -6.06 -2.99 4.22
N ILE A 79 -5.47 -2.27 5.17
CA ILE A 79 -4.03 -2.26 5.45
C ILE A 79 -3.80 -2.55 6.92
N LEU A 80 -2.85 -3.44 7.20
CA LEU A 80 -2.30 -3.70 8.52
C LEU A 80 -0.78 -3.53 8.47
N LEU A 81 -0.25 -2.73 9.39
CA LEU A 81 1.18 -2.51 9.53
C LEU A 81 1.70 -3.23 10.76
N ARG A 82 2.88 -3.83 10.62
CA ARG A 82 3.71 -4.24 11.75
C ARG A 82 4.99 -3.40 11.74
N TYR A 83 5.35 -2.87 12.89
CA TYR A 83 6.53 -2.02 13.04
C TYR A 83 7.74 -2.81 13.55
N ASN A 84 8.93 -2.23 13.44
CA ASN A 84 10.19 -2.87 13.84
C ASN A 84 10.27 -3.16 15.34
N ASP A 85 9.55 -2.39 16.16
CA ASP A 85 9.40 -2.63 17.60
C ASP A 85 8.39 -3.75 17.95
N ASN A 86 7.86 -4.44 16.93
CA ASN A 86 6.82 -5.46 17.01
C ASN A 86 5.41 -4.97 17.38
N THR A 87 5.18 -3.67 17.51
CA THR A 87 3.82 -3.13 17.60
C THR A 87 3.07 -3.28 16.26
N GLN A 88 1.75 -3.20 16.32
CA GLN A 88 0.86 -3.27 15.16
C GLN A 88 -0.07 -2.07 15.11
N SER A 89 -0.37 -1.59 13.90
CA SER A 89 -1.41 -0.59 13.70
C SER A 89 -2.80 -1.23 13.88
N PRO A 90 -3.84 -0.42 14.14
CA PRO A 90 -5.21 -0.81 13.78
C PRO A 90 -5.29 -1.12 12.27
N VAL A 91 -6.32 -1.90 11.88
CA VAL A 91 -6.62 -2.10 10.45
C VAL A 91 -7.23 -0.83 9.88
N SER A 92 -6.58 -0.23 8.88
CA SER A 92 -7.11 0.91 8.12
C SER A 92 -7.88 0.42 6.91
N PHE A 93 -8.99 1.08 6.57
CA PHE A 93 -9.81 0.75 5.41
C PHE A 93 -9.88 1.92 4.44
N TYR A 94 -9.73 1.62 3.15
CA TYR A 94 -9.71 2.60 2.07
C TYR A 94 -10.74 2.20 1.02
N ASP A 95 -11.80 2.98 0.91
CA ASP A 95 -12.82 2.81 -0.11
C ASP A 95 -12.37 3.42 -1.44
N ILE A 96 -12.54 2.67 -2.52
CA ILE A 96 -12.27 3.16 -3.87
C ILE A 96 -13.47 4.00 -4.28
N LYS A 97 -13.28 5.31 -4.31
CA LYS A 97 -14.29 6.23 -4.83
C LYS A 97 -14.15 6.26 -6.35
N ILE A 98 -15.03 5.52 -7.03
CA ILE A 98 -15.25 5.68 -8.46
C ILE A 98 -15.98 7.01 -8.61
N ILE A 99 -15.30 8.02 -9.13
CA ILE A 99 -15.95 9.24 -9.58
C ILE A 99 -16.40 8.93 -11.01
N ASP A 100 -17.71 8.70 -11.18
CA ASP A 100 -18.35 8.65 -12.49
C ASP A 100 -18.31 10.02 -13.18
#